data_AF-C6T2M8-F1
#
_entry.id   AF-C6T2M8-F1
#
_cell.length_a   1.000
_cell.length_b   1.000
_cell.length_c   1.000
_cell.angle_alpha   90.00
_cell.angle_beta   90.00
_cell.angle_gamma   90.00
#
_symmetry.space_group_name_H-M   'P 1'
#
loop_
_entity.id
_entity.type
_entity.pdbx_description
1 polymer ?
#
loop_
_entity_poly.entity_id
_entity_poly.type
_entity_poly.pdbx_seq_one_letter_code
_entity_poly.pdbx_strand_id
1 'polypeptide(L)'
;MSFIFGKRKTPAELLRENKRMLDKSIREIERERQGLQTQEKKLIAEIKKSAKQGQMGAVRVMAKDLVRTRHQVEKFYKLKSQLQGVSLRIQTLKSTQAMGEAMKGVTKAMGQMNRQMNLPSLQKIMQEFERQNEKMELTSEMMGDAIDDAFGRRRR
;
A
#
# COMPACT_ATOMS: atom_id res chain seq x y z
N MET A 1 -24.68 2.62 33.26
CA MET A 1 -24.57 2.63 31.79
C MET A 1 -23.13 2.34 31.38
N SER A 2 -22.73 1.06 31.31
CA SER A 2 -21.33 0.66 31.08
C SER A 2 -21.22 -0.37 29.95
N PHE A 3 -21.70 -0.05 28.75
CA PHE A 3 -21.68 -0.98 27.60
C PHE A 3 -21.58 -0.30 26.21
N ILE A 4 -21.03 0.92 26.10
CA ILE A 4 -20.90 1.64 24.80
C ILE A 4 -19.45 2.10 24.54
N PHE A 5 -18.45 1.33 24.94
CA PHE A 5 -17.08 1.53 24.46
C PHE A 5 -16.62 0.24 23.80
N GLY A 6 -16.87 0.13 22.49
CA GLY A 6 -16.24 -0.88 21.66
C GLY A 6 -14.75 -0.85 21.90
N LYS A 7 -14.17 -1.99 22.29
CA LYS A 7 -12.77 -2.12 22.71
C LYS A 7 -11.87 -1.36 21.72
N ARG A 8 -11.24 -0.27 22.19
CA ARG A 8 -10.25 0.48 21.40
C ARG A 8 -9.11 -0.47 21.07
N LYS A 9 -8.74 -0.57 19.78
CA LYS A 9 -7.66 -1.45 19.33
C LYS A 9 -6.34 -0.96 19.92
N THR A 10 -5.55 -1.88 20.43
CA THR A 10 -4.20 -1.58 20.91
C THR A 10 -3.28 -1.22 19.72
N PRO A 11 -2.18 -0.48 19.94
CA PRO A 11 -1.19 -0.21 18.89
C PRO A 11 -0.69 -1.48 18.18
N ALA A 12 -0.51 -2.57 18.93
CA ALA A 12 -0.12 -3.86 18.37
C ALA A 12 -1.21 -4.48 17.45
N GLU A 13 -2.49 -4.29 17.76
CA GLU A 13 -3.59 -4.73 16.90
C GLU A 13 -3.70 -3.88 15.64
N LEU A 14 -3.48 -2.56 15.73
CA LEU A 14 -3.43 -1.65 14.59
C LEU A 14 -2.27 -2.00 13.64
N LEU A 15 -1.08 -2.32 14.17
CA LEU A 15 0.04 -2.80 13.34
C LEU A 15 -0.31 -4.07 12.56
N ARG A 16 -0.96 -5.03 13.23
CA ARG A 16 -1.38 -6.29 12.60
C ARG A 16 -2.42 -6.03 11.50
N GLU A 17 -3.31 -5.07 11.71
CA GLU A 17 -4.30 -4.64 10.73
C GLU A 17 -3.64 -3.96 9.52
N ASN A 18 -2.74 -3.00 9.75
CA ASN A 18 -1.93 -2.35 8.72
C ASN A 18 -1.13 -3.37 7.89
N LYS A 19 -0.47 -4.32 8.56
CA LYS A 19 0.24 -5.41 7.87
C LYS A 19 -0.70 -6.24 6.99
N ARG A 20 -1.88 -6.62 7.51
CA ARG A 20 -2.88 -7.38 6.73
C ARG A 20 -3.38 -6.60 5.52
N MET A 21 -3.60 -5.29 5.67
CA MET A 21 -3.98 -4.40 4.58
C MET A 21 -2.90 -4.39 3.49
N LEU A 22 -1.64 -4.16 3.87
CA LEU A 22 -0.51 -4.14 2.94
C LEU A 22 -0.30 -5.49 2.24
N ASP A 23 -0.41 -6.60 2.97
CA ASP A 23 -0.30 -7.95 2.40
C ASP A 23 -1.44 -8.22 1.40
N LYS A 24 -2.65 -7.71 1.65
CA LYS A 24 -3.77 -7.75 0.70
C LYS A 24 -3.46 -6.92 -0.55
N SER A 25 -2.98 -5.70 -0.38
CA SER A 25 -2.59 -4.82 -1.48
C SER A 25 -1.49 -5.42 -2.37
N ILE A 26 -0.48 -6.07 -1.77
CA ILE A 26 0.58 -6.76 -2.51
C ILE A 26 -0.01 -7.85 -3.42
N ARG A 27 -1.01 -8.60 -2.94
CA ARG A 27 -1.69 -9.64 -3.75
C ARG A 27 -2.52 -9.04 -4.87
N GLU A 28 -3.22 -7.93 -4.63
CA GLU A 28 -4.00 -7.24 -5.65
C GLU A 28 -3.10 -6.71 -6.78
N ILE A 29 -2.00 -6.05 -6.43
CA ILE A 29 -0.96 -5.60 -7.37
C ILE A 29 -0.40 -6.76 -8.17
N GLU A 30 -0.14 -7.90 -7.54
CA GLU A 30 0.37 -9.08 -8.23
C GLU A 30 -0.64 -9.66 -9.24
N ARG A 31 -1.93 -9.66 -8.90
CA ARG A 31 -3.00 -10.05 -9.83
C ARG A 31 -3.11 -9.08 -11.01
N GLU A 32 -3.11 -7.78 -10.77
CA GLU A 32 -3.12 -6.76 -11.84
C GLU A 32 -1.91 -6.92 -12.77
N ARG A 33 -0.71 -7.11 -12.20
CA ARG A 33 0.52 -7.35 -12.96
C ARG A 33 0.41 -8.60 -13.85
N GLN A 34 -0.11 -9.71 -13.32
CA GLN A 34 -0.31 -10.94 -14.10
C GLN A 34 -1.32 -10.74 -15.24
N GLY A 35 -2.38 -9.95 -15.00
CA GLY A 35 -3.32 -9.52 -16.03
C GLY A 35 -2.61 -8.78 -17.17
N LEU A 36 -1.79 -7.78 -16.84
CA LEU A 36 -1.00 -7.03 -17.82
C LEU A 36 0.00 -7.90 -18.59
N GLN A 37 0.67 -8.85 -17.94
CA GLN A 37 1.57 -9.81 -18.62
C GLN A 37 0.81 -10.70 -19.61
N THR A 38 -0.42 -11.07 -19.29
CA THR A 38 -1.28 -11.85 -20.20
C THR A 38 -1.70 -10.99 -21.40
N GLN A 39 -2.07 -9.73 -21.17
CA GLN A 39 -2.36 -8.76 -22.23
C GLN A 39 -1.13 -8.51 -23.11
N GLU A 40 0.06 -8.38 -22.52
CA GLU A 40 1.32 -8.24 -23.24
C GLU A 40 1.53 -9.39 -24.23
N LYS A 41 1.35 -10.64 -23.77
CA LYS A 41 1.48 -11.83 -24.62
C LYS A 41 0.49 -11.83 -25.78
N LYS A 42 -0.77 -11.46 -25.52
CA LYS A 42 -1.82 -11.34 -26.57
C LYS A 42 -1.45 -10.27 -27.59
N LEU A 43 -1.02 -9.09 -27.12
CA LEU A 43 -0.64 -7.98 -27.98
C LEU A 43 0.57 -8.33 -28.86
N ILE A 44 1.56 -9.07 -28.33
CA ILE A 44 2.68 -9.58 -29.14
C ILE A 44 2.18 -10.51 -30.25
N ALA A 45 1.23 -11.39 -29.96
CA ALA A 45 0.66 -12.29 -30.96
C ALA A 45 -0.12 -11.53 -32.05
N GLU A 46 -0.91 -10.52 -31.65
CA GLU A 46 -1.65 -9.65 -32.57
C GLU A 46 -0.72 -8.81 -33.45
N ILE A 47 0.34 -8.21 -32.87
CA ILE A 47 1.38 -7.50 -33.62
C ILE A 47 1.98 -8.39 -34.70
N LYS A 48 2.36 -9.64 -34.35
CA LYS A 48 2.91 -10.59 -35.31
C LYS A 48 1.91 -10.93 -36.42
N LYS A 49 0.63 -11.09 -36.09
CA LYS A 49 -0.43 -11.38 -37.06
C LYS A 49 -0.63 -10.21 -38.02
N SER A 50 -0.81 -8.99 -37.52
CA SER A 50 -1.00 -7.79 -38.35
C SER A 50 0.23 -7.47 -39.20
N ALA A 51 1.44 -7.75 -38.70
CA ALA A 51 2.66 -7.59 -39.48
C ALA A 51 2.69 -8.53 -40.69
N LYS A 52 2.30 -9.81 -40.52
CA LYS A 52 2.18 -10.76 -41.65
C LYS A 52 1.13 -10.35 -42.67
N GLN A 53 0.10 -9.63 -42.24
CA GLN A 53 -0.96 -9.10 -43.10
C GLN A 53 -0.60 -7.77 -43.77
N GLY A 54 0.61 -7.24 -43.56
CA GLY A 54 1.06 -5.96 -44.13
C GLY A 54 0.41 -4.72 -43.50
N GLN A 55 -0.34 -4.88 -42.39
CA GLN A 55 -1.06 -3.79 -41.72
C GLN A 55 -0.13 -2.95 -40.82
N MET A 56 0.87 -2.30 -41.43
CA MET A 56 1.93 -1.59 -40.70
C MET A 56 1.43 -0.40 -39.86
N GLY A 57 0.29 0.20 -40.23
CA GLY A 57 -0.38 1.22 -39.40
C GLY A 57 -0.83 0.67 -38.05
N ALA A 58 -1.53 -0.47 -38.06
CA ALA A 58 -1.98 -1.15 -36.85
C ALA A 58 -0.80 -1.65 -36.00
N VAL A 59 0.23 -2.22 -36.64
CA VAL A 59 1.46 -2.65 -35.96
C VAL A 59 2.11 -1.51 -35.20
N ARG A 60 2.17 -0.30 -35.77
CA ARG A 60 2.80 0.86 -35.13
C ARG A 60 2.03 1.33 -33.90
N VAL A 61 0.70 1.27 -33.93
CA VAL A 61 -0.15 1.60 -32.78
C VAL A 61 0.02 0.55 -31.67
N MET A 62 -0.15 -0.72 -32.01
CA MET A 62 -0.01 -1.83 -31.05
C MET A 62 1.38 -1.89 -30.43
N ALA A 63 2.44 -1.58 -31.19
CA ALA A 63 3.80 -1.52 -30.65
C ALA A 63 3.96 -0.44 -29.57
N LYS A 64 3.30 0.73 -29.73
CA LYS A 64 3.29 1.76 -28.68
C LYS A 64 2.57 1.26 -27.43
N ASP A 65 1.44 0.57 -27.61
CA ASP A 65 0.69 -0.01 -26.48
C ASP A 65 1.48 -1.11 -25.77
N LEU A 66 2.29 -1.89 -26.51
CA LEU A 66 3.18 -2.89 -25.93
C LEU A 66 4.23 -2.25 -25.03
N VAL A 67 4.87 -1.17 -25.48
CA VAL A 67 5.86 -0.43 -24.68
C VAL A 67 5.21 0.15 -23.42
N ARG A 68 4.02 0.75 -23.54
CA ARG A 68 3.25 1.25 -22.38
C ARG A 68 2.94 0.14 -21.38
N THR A 69 2.51 -1.02 -21.87
CA THR A 69 2.17 -2.19 -21.06
C THR A 69 3.38 -2.71 -20.30
N ARG A 70 4.54 -2.84 -20.97
CA ARG A 70 5.80 -3.24 -20.34
C ARG A 70 6.24 -2.27 -19.25
N HIS A 71 6.15 -0.97 -19.53
CA HIS A 71 6.47 0.05 -18.54
C HIS A 71 5.54 -0.02 -17.32
N GLN A 72 4.25 -0.32 -17.54
CA GLN A 72 3.30 -0.53 -16.46
C GLN A 72 3.62 -1.77 -15.63
N VAL A 73 3.99 -2.89 -16.26
CA VAL A 73 4.45 -4.11 -15.57
C VAL A 73 5.69 -3.82 -14.70
N GLU A 74 6.65 -3.06 -15.22
CA GLU A 74 7.85 -2.65 -14.47
C GLU A 74 7.49 -1.80 -13.23
N LYS A 75 6.55 -0.85 -13.38
CA LYS A 75 6.03 -0.07 -12.25
C LYS A 75 5.43 -0.96 -11.17
N PHE A 76 4.64 -1.97 -11.55
CA PHE A 76 4.06 -2.91 -10.60
C PHE A 76 5.13 -3.74 -9.86
N TYR A 77 6.25 -4.11 -10.50
CA TYR A 77 7.37 -4.74 -9.80
C TYR A 77 7.99 -3.83 -8.74
N LYS A 78 8.24 -2.56 -9.09
CA LYS A 78 8.77 -1.55 -8.16
C LYS A 78 7.83 -1.36 -6.97
N LEU A 79 6.53 -1.21 -7.24
CA LEU A 79 5.51 -1.06 -6.22
C LEU A 79 5.46 -2.24 -5.25
N LYS A 80 5.47 -3.47 -5.79
CA LYS A 80 5.48 -4.69 -4.97
C LYS A 80 6.68 -4.69 -4.02
N SER A 81 7.88 -4.40 -4.54
CA SER A 81 9.11 -4.39 -3.74
C SER A 81 9.05 -3.36 -2.61
N GLN A 82 8.55 -2.15 -2.90
CA GLN A 82 8.43 -1.09 -1.90
C GLN A 82 7.40 -1.44 -0.81
N LEU A 83 6.22 -1.96 -1.18
CA LEU A 83 5.21 -2.40 -0.21
C LEU A 83 5.68 -3.59 0.64
N GLN A 84 6.44 -4.52 0.06
CA GLN A 84 7.08 -5.61 0.80
C GLN A 84 8.09 -5.07 1.82
N GLY A 85 8.91 -4.10 1.44
CA GLY A 85 9.83 -3.42 2.36
C GLY A 85 9.11 -2.75 3.54
N VAL A 86 7.96 -2.12 3.27
CA VAL A 86 7.09 -1.55 4.30
C VAL A 86 6.50 -2.63 5.22
N SER A 87 5.96 -3.73 4.67
CA SER A 87 5.39 -4.83 5.46
C SER A 87 6.44 -5.47 6.39
N LEU A 88 7.67 -5.65 5.90
CA LEU A 88 8.80 -6.14 6.70
C LEU A 88 9.17 -5.19 7.84
N ARG A 89 9.22 -3.86 7.58
CA ARG A 89 9.46 -2.87 8.63
C ARG A 89 8.40 -2.98 9.73
N ILE A 90 7.11 -3.06 9.37
CA ILE A 90 6.02 -3.20 10.34
C ILE A 90 6.17 -4.49 11.18
N GLN A 91 6.59 -5.60 10.57
CA GLN A 91 6.81 -6.87 11.29
C GLN A 91 7.92 -6.76 12.36
N THR A 92 8.93 -5.92 12.14
CA THR A 92 10.05 -5.75 13.08
C THR A 92 9.73 -4.84 14.28
N LEU A 93 8.61 -4.11 14.25
CA LEU A 93 8.23 -3.19 15.32
C LEU A 93 7.54 -3.93 16.46
N LYS A 94 8.25 -4.08 17.58
CA LYS A 94 7.73 -4.69 18.81
C LYS A 94 7.34 -3.70 19.92
N SER A 95 7.82 -2.44 19.89
CA SER A 95 7.56 -1.44 20.95
C SER A 95 6.78 -0.23 20.47
N THR A 96 5.94 0.34 21.34
CA THR A 96 5.03 1.47 21.05
C THR A 96 5.77 2.74 20.61
N GLN A 97 6.98 2.98 21.14
CA GLN A 97 7.82 4.13 20.77
C GLN A 97 8.37 3.97 19.34
N ALA A 98 8.91 2.79 19.01
CA ALA A 98 9.43 2.48 17.68
C ALA A 98 8.32 2.49 16.62
N MET A 99 7.07 2.19 17.01
CA MET A 99 5.92 2.26 16.12
C MET A 99 5.69 3.65 15.56
N GLY A 100 5.77 4.71 16.37
CA GLY A 100 5.52 6.08 15.92
C GLY A 100 6.51 6.55 14.86
N GLU A 101 7.81 6.32 15.08
CA GLU A 101 8.86 6.70 14.13
C GLU A 101 8.81 5.87 12.86
N ALA A 102 8.61 4.57 12.98
CA ALA A 102 8.56 3.69 11.83
C ALA A 102 7.31 3.91 10.99
N MET A 103 6.16 4.22 11.60
CA MET A 103 4.96 4.60 10.87
C MET A 103 5.13 5.89 10.09
N LYS A 104 5.80 6.91 10.65
CA LYS A 104 6.19 8.10 9.89
C LYS A 104 7.06 7.75 8.67
N GLY A 105 8.01 6.83 8.85
CA GLY A 105 8.84 6.30 7.77
C GLY A 105 8.04 5.57 6.68
N VAL A 106 7.01 4.80 7.09
CA VAL A 106 6.09 4.12 6.17
C VAL A 106 5.21 5.12 5.42
N THR A 107 4.58 6.08 6.10
CA THR A 107 3.74 7.12 5.47
C THR A 107 4.53 7.90 4.42
N LYS A 108 5.78 8.26 4.74
CA LYS A 108 6.67 8.94 3.79
C LYS A 108 7.00 8.08 2.57
N ALA A 109 7.27 6.79 2.76
CA ALA A 109 7.50 5.85 1.67
C ALA A 109 6.24 5.71 0.79
N MET A 110 5.06 5.59 1.39
CA MET A 110 3.79 5.51 0.66
C MET A 110 3.50 6.81 -0.10
N GLY A 111 3.73 7.97 0.50
CA GLY A 111 3.59 9.27 -0.17
C GLY A 111 4.52 9.43 -1.38
N GLN A 112 5.77 8.96 -1.27
CA GLN A 112 6.68 8.92 -2.43
C GLN A 112 6.19 7.96 -3.51
N MET A 113 5.65 6.79 -3.12
CA MET A 113 5.07 5.85 -4.07
C MET A 113 3.89 6.44 -4.83
N ASN A 114 2.97 7.15 -4.15
CA ASN A 114 1.82 7.77 -4.80
C ASN A 114 2.21 8.89 -5.79
N ARG A 115 3.23 9.68 -5.47
CA ARG A 115 3.76 10.70 -6.40
C ARG A 115 4.40 10.08 -7.64
N GLN A 116 5.08 8.94 -7.50
CA GLN A 116 5.74 8.25 -8.62
C GLN A 116 4.79 7.34 -9.40
N MET A 117 3.70 6.91 -8.76
CA MET A 117 2.72 5.98 -9.32
C MET A 117 1.31 6.51 -9.07
N ASN A 118 0.80 7.29 -10.02
CA ASN A 118 -0.60 7.71 -10.11
C ASN A 118 -1.52 6.52 -10.44
N LEU A 119 -1.55 5.52 -9.57
CA LEU A 119 -2.38 4.33 -9.68
C LEU A 119 -3.61 4.51 -8.79
N PRO A 120 -4.84 4.43 -9.33
CA PRO A 120 -6.07 4.52 -8.53
C PRO A 120 -6.13 3.49 -7.40
N SER A 121 -5.58 2.29 -7.63
CA SER A 121 -5.46 1.24 -6.61
C SER A 121 -4.52 1.67 -5.48
N LEU A 122 -3.40 2.32 -5.79
CA LEU A 122 -2.46 2.83 -4.80
C LEU A 122 -3.01 4.01 -3.99
N GLN A 123 -3.78 4.90 -4.62
CA GLN A 123 -4.44 6.02 -3.94
C GLN A 123 -5.40 5.55 -2.86
N LYS A 124 -6.21 4.51 -3.15
CA LYS A 124 -7.10 3.90 -2.14
C LYS A 124 -6.32 3.29 -0.98
N ILE A 125 -5.21 2.63 -1.28
CA ILE A 125 -4.34 2.04 -0.26
C ILE A 125 -3.73 3.14 0.61
N MET A 126 -3.28 4.24 0.01
CA MET A 126 -2.77 5.39 0.76
C MET A 126 -3.80 6.05 1.64
N GLN A 127 -5.01 6.32 1.14
CA GLN A 127 -6.08 6.93 1.93
C GLN A 127 -6.45 6.07 3.14
N GLU A 128 -6.59 4.74 2.94
CA GLU A 128 -6.91 3.84 4.04
C GLU A 128 -5.74 3.74 5.04
N PHE A 129 -4.50 3.77 4.56
CA PHE A 129 -3.31 3.79 5.42
C PHE A 129 -3.21 5.09 6.24
N GLU A 130 -3.41 6.25 5.62
CA GLU A 130 -3.43 7.56 6.30
C GLU A 130 -4.51 7.60 7.37
N ARG A 131 -5.73 7.13 7.05
CA ARG A 131 -6.84 7.03 8.00
C ARG A 131 -6.52 6.13 9.20
N GLN A 132 -5.84 5.00 8.98
CA GLN A 132 -5.41 4.12 10.07
C GLN A 132 -4.26 4.72 10.88
N ASN A 133 -3.39 5.50 10.26
CA ASN A 133 -2.30 6.20 10.93
C ASN A 133 -2.80 7.34 11.81
N GLU A 134 -3.74 8.18 11.34
CA GLU A 134 -4.39 9.23 12.14
C GLU A 134 -5.10 8.63 13.37
N LYS A 135 -5.81 7.51 13.18
CA LYS A 135 -6.46 6.80 14.27
C LYS A 135 -5.45 6.30 15.31
N MET A 136 -4.26 5.90 14.89
CA MET A 136 -3.18 5.47 15.79
C MET A 136 -2.64 6.64 16.59
N GLU A 137 -2.39 7.80 15.96
CA GLU A 137 -1.89 9.02 16.62
C GLU A 137 -2.86 9.49 17.71
N LEU A 138 -4.15 9.61 17.38
CA LEU A 138 -5.21 9.95 18.35
C LEU A 138 -5.32 8.93 19.50
N THR A 139 -5.10 7.64 19.22
CA THR A 139 -5.14 6.59 20.26
C THR A 139 -3.91 6.66 21.15
N SER A 140 -2.75 7.04 20.61
CA SER A 140 -1.51 7.22 21.37
C SER A 140 -1.62 8.41 22.33
N GLU A 141 -2.17 9.54 21.86
CA GLU A 141 -2.41 10.74 22.67
C GLU A 141 -3.42 10.46 23.81
N MET A 142 -4.58 9.88 23.49
CA MET A 142 -5.58 9.55 24.51
C MET A 142 -5.10 8.49 25.52
N MET A 143 -4.17 7.60 25.13
CA MET A 143 -3.58 6.63 26.05
C MET A 143 -2.52 7.28 26.94
N GLY A 144 -1.79 8.28 26.43
CA GLY A 144 -0.93 9.15 27.23
C GLY A 144 -1.72 9.90 28.29
N ASP A 145 -2.78 10.59 27.90
CA ASP A 145 -3.61 11.40 28.81
C ASP A 145 -4.34 10.54 29.87
N ALA A 146 -4.87 9.36 29.49
CA ALA A 146 -5.54 8.48 30.44
C ALA A 146 -4.58 7.81 31.44
N ILE A 147 -3.33 7.57 31.03
CA ILE A 147 -2.28 7.05 31.91
C ILE A 147 -1.77 8.19 32.81
N ASP A 148 -1.54 9.40 32.29
CA ASP A 148 -1.12 10.55 33.10
C ASP A 148 -2.20 11.00 34.09
N ASP A 149 -3.49 10.95 33.76
CA ASP A 149 -4.58 11.23 34.72
C ASP A 149 -4.70 10.13 35.80
N ALA A 150 -4.43 8.88 35.45
CA ALA A 150 -4.46 7.75 36.40
C ALA A 150 -3.22 7.72 37.31
N PHE A 151 -2.04 8.10 36.82
CA PHE A 151 -0.80 8.17 37.60
C PHE A 151 -0.62 9.51 38.33
N GLY A 152 -1.13 10.62 37.78
CA GLY A 152 -1.14 11.94 38.39
C GLY A 152 -2.06 12.05 39.61
N ARG A 153 -3.16 11.28 39.65
CA ARG A 153 -4.05 11.19 40.82
C ARG A 153 -3.48 10.41 42.02
N ARG A 154 -2.34 9.71 41.88
CA ARG A 154 -1.67 9.00 43.00
C ARG A 154 -0.57 9.82 43.70
N ARG A 155 -0.37 11.09 43.33
CA ARG A 155 0.63 11.99 43.95
C ARG A 155 0.02 13.24 44.61
N ARG A 156 -1.16 13.12 45.21
CA ARG A 156 -1.67 14.08 46.18
C ARG A 156 -2.09 13.36 47.46
#